data_AF-A0A2T2UMF3-F1
#
_entry.id   AF-A0A2T2UMF3-F1
#
_cell.length_a   1.000
_cell.length_b   1.000
_cell.length_c   1.000
_cell.angle_alpha   90.00
_cell.angle_beta   90.00
_cell.angle_gamma   90.00
#
_symmetry.space_group_name_H-M   'P 1'
#
loop_
_entity.id
_entity.type
_entity.pdbx_description
1 polymer ?
#
loop_
_entity_poly.entity_id
_entity_poly.type
_entity_poly.pdbx_seq_one_letter_code
_entity_poly.pdbx_strand_id
1 'polypeptide(L)'
;MRRVSATQLILLLFGAVLAAGCASSGSTQDSAASQAAVIGTWEYKVSGRAPLDQGVFRIANQDGQLRGIIRDRRVGRLRARVDVNDSRLELTLDGLRISGYIEDEQLTGFLRRQEWGVASHRRTGRRARSQFRSASFYAKRVQSATAADEPSVLECRSLLREVDDCR
;
A
#
# COMPACT_ATOMS: atom_id res chain seq x y z
N MET A 1 -60.25 -23.84 -32.09
CA MET A 1 -59.28 -22.73 -32.28
C MET A 1 -58.66 -22.46 -30.91
N ARG A 2 -57.35 -22.47 -30.63
CA ARG A 2 -56.10 -22.58 -31.39
C ARG A 2 -55.32 -23.78 -30.82
N ARG A 3 -54.82 -24.68 -31.68
CA ARG A 3 -53.89 -25.74 -31.25
C ARG A 3 -52.51 -25.10 -31.13
N VAL A 4 -52.04 -24.92 -29.90
CA VAL A 4 -50.66 -24.52 -29.64
C VAL A 4 -49.78 -25.71 -30.01
N SER A 5 -48.96 -25.54 -31.03
CA SER A 5 -48.11 -26.61 -31.57
C SER A 5 -47.03 -26.97 -30.55
N ALA A 6 -46.82 -28.26 -30.32
CA ALA A 6 -45.85 -28.80 -29.36
C ALA A 6 -44.41 -28.27 -29.56
N THR A 7 -44.10 -27.78 -30.76
CA THR A 7 -42.84 -27.11 -31.12
C THR A 7 -42.62 -25.76 -30.43
N GLN A 8 -43.67 -25.02 -30.04
CA GLN A 8 -43.53 -23.76 -29.31
C GLN A 8 -43.21 -23.96 -27.82
N LEU A 9 -43.58 -25.10 -27.23
CA LEU A 9 -43.29 -25.39 -25.82
C LEU A 9 -41.83 -25.80 -25.59
N ILE A 10 -41.19 -26.42 -26.59
CA ILE A 10 -39.80 -26.89 -26.50
C ILE A 10 -38.81 -25.72 -26.55
N LEU A 11 -39.10 -24.68 -27.34
CA LEU A 11 -38.27 -23.47 -27.43
C LEU A 11 -38.31 -22.63 -26.14
N LEU A 12 -39.40 -22.67 -25.38
CA LEU A 12 -39.51 -21.99 -24.09
C LEU A 12 -38.76 -22.72 -22.96
N LEU A 13 -38.59 -24.04 -23.06
CA LEU A 13 -37.85 -24.83 -22.07
C LEU A 13 -36.32 -24.76 -22.25
N PHE A 14 -35.82 -24.53 -23.46
CA PHE A 14 -34.38 -24.39 -23.71
C PHE A 14 -33.81 -22.99 -23.42
N GLY A 15 -34.65 -21.96 -23.28
CA GLY A 15 -34.21 -20.59 -22.99
C GLY A 15 -33.86 -20.33 -21.51
N ALA A 16 -34.21 -21.23 -20.59
CA ALA A 16 -34.14 -20.96 -19.16
C ALA A 16 -32.96 -21.62 -18.41
N VAL A 17 -32.07 -22.35 -19.09
CA VAL A 17 -30.98 -23.12 -18.43
C VAL A 17 -29.59 -22.45 -18.55
N LEU A 18 -29.46 -21.32 -19.26
CA LEU A 18 -28.20 -20.55 -19.31
C LEU A 18 -28.06 -19.51 -18.18
N ALA A 19 -28.92 -19.57 -17.16
CA ALA A 19 -28.79 -18.78 -15.94
C ALA A 19 -28.13 -19.58 -14.80
N ALA A 20 -27.30 -20.57 -15.13
CA ALA A 20 -26.34 -21.11 -14.18
C ALA A 20 -25.28 -20.03 -13.94
N GLY A 21 -25.47 -19.32 -12.83
CA GLY A 21 -24.75 -18.11 -12.49
C GLY A 21 -23.24 -18.25 -12.66
N CYS A 22 -22.65 -17.24 -13.30
CA CYS A 22 -21.29 -16.83 -13.01
C CYS A 22 -21.21 -16.59 -11.49
N ALA A 23 -20.85 -17.63 -10.74
CA ALA A 23 -20.42 -17.47 -9.37
C ALA A 23 -19.23 -16.53 -9.42
N SER A 24 -19.43 -15.32 -8.89
CA SER A 24 -18.45 -14.25 -8.85
C SER A 24 -17.10 -14.77 -8.37
N SER A 25 -16.17 -14.98 -9.32
CA SER A 25 -14.74 -15.24 -9.06
C SER A 25 -14.01 -13.99 -8.53
N GLY A 26 -14.75 -12.97 -8.07
CA GLY A 26 -14.22 -11.69 -7.64
C GLY A 26 -13.42 -11.72 -6.34
N SER A 27 -13.37 -12.83 -5.59
CA SER A 27 -12.63 -12.85 -4.32
C SER A 27 -11.17 -13.29 -4.47
N THR A 28 -10.89 -14.27 -5.32
CA THR A 28 -9.54 -14.82 -5.52
C THR A 28 -8.69 -13.93 -6.42
N GLN A 29 -9.28 -13.36 -7.48
CA GLN A 29 -8.57 -12.48 -8.41
C GLN A 29 -8.28 -11.11 -7.79
N ASP A 30 -9.19 -10.54 -6.99
CA ASP A 30 -8.97 -9.29 -6.27
C ASP A 30 -7.92 -9.44 -5.14
N SER A 31 -7.88 -10.59 -4.48
CA SER A 31 -6.84 -10.89 -3.49
C SER A 31 -5.47 -11.04 -4.14
N ALA A 32 -5.39 -11.71 -5.29
CA ALA A 32 -4.14 -11.87 -6.05
C ALA A 32 -3.65 -10.52 -6.60
N ALA A 33 -4.53 -9.69 -7.16
CA ALA A 33 -4.20 -8.34 -7.61
C ALA A 33 -3.75 -7.43 -6.45
N SER A 34 -4.42 -7.53 -5.30
CA SER A 34 -4.03 -6.81 -4.08
C SER A 34 -2.68 -7.27 -3.50
N GLN A 35 -2.28 -8.50 -3.80
CA GLN A 35 -0.99 -9.06 -3.38
C GLN A 35 0.12 -8.74 -4.38
N ALA A 36 -0.18 -8.72 -5.68
CA ALA A 36 0.72 -8.27 -6.75
C ALA A 36 1.07 -6.78 -6.63
N ALA A 37 0.19 -5.98 -6.02
CA ALA A 37 0.45 -4.57 -5.78
C ALA A 37 1.38 -4.29 -4.56
N VAL A 38 1.78 -5.32 -3.80
CA VAL A 38 2.66 -5.18 -2.63
C VAL A 38 4.10 -5.04 -3.09
N ILE A 39 4.73 -3.91 -2.75
CA ILE A 39 6.13 -3.63 -3.08
C ILE A 39 7.06 -4.30 -2.06
N GLY A 40 6.62 -4.40 -0.81
CA GLY A 40 7.34 -5.13 0.20
C GLY A 40 6.65 -5.19 1.56
N THR A 41 7.15 -6.09 2.38
CA THR A 41 6.80 -6.24 3.79
C THR A 41 8.09 -6.25 4.61
N TRP A 42 8.10 -5.50 5.70
CA TRP A 42 9.23 -5.38 6.62
C TRP A 42 8.80 -5.68 8.04
N GLU A 43 9.65 -6.41 8.76
CA GLU A 43 9.61 -6.48 10.21
C GLU A 43 10.44 -5.34 10.78
N TYR A 44 9.93 -4.64 11.80
CA TYR A 44 10.62 -3.50 12.39
C TYR A 44 10.68 -3.55 13.90
N LYS A 45 11.64 -2.81 14.44
CA LYS A 45 11.80 -2.52 15.85
C LYS A 45 12.21 -1.05 16.05
N VAL A 46 11.72 -0.46 17.12
CA VAL A 46 12.08 0.88 17.60
C VAL A 46 12.91 0.74 18.86
N SER A 47 14.03 1.45 18.90
CA SER A 47 14.92 1.49 20.06
C SER A 47 14.76 2.81 20.78
N GLY A 48 14.35 2.75 22.05
CA GLY A 48 14.11 3.91 22.91
C GLY A 48 12.65 4.04 23.35
N ARG A 49 12.36 5.07 24.16
CA ARG A 49 11.00 5.35 24.62
C ARG A 49 10.22 6.07 23.52
N ALA A 50 9.39 5.34 22.78
CA ALA A 50 8.61 5.87 21.67
C ALA A 50 7.15 5.36 21.67
N PRO A 51 6.23 5.98 20.90
CA PRO A 51 4.86 5.48 20.77
C PRO A 51 4.79 4.11 20.09
N LEU A 52 5.62 3.87 19.08
CA LEU A 52 5.76 2.57 18.42
C LEU A 52 6.79 1.69 19.14
N ASP A 53 6.74 0.40 18.87
CA ASP A 53 7.55 -0.61 19.55
C ASP A 53 8.24 -1.56 18.57
N GLN A 54 7.49 -2.49 18.02
CA GLN A 54 7.91 -3.44 17.02
C GLN A 54 6.68 -3.96 16.30
N GLY A 55 6.87 -4.49 15.10
CA GLY A 55 5.77 -5.03 14.33
C GLY A 55 6.15 -5.24 12.88
N VAL A 56 5.14 -5.18 12.02
CA VAL A 56 5.28 -5.37 10.58
C VAL A 56 4.70 -4.16 9.87
N PHE A 57 5.37 -3.66 8.83
CA PHE A 57 4.76 -2.73 7.90
C PHE A 57 4.81 -3.25 6.47
N ARG A 58 3.74 -2.99 5.74
CA ARG A 58 3.57 -3.38 4.33
C ARG A 58 3.36 -2.13 3.49
N ILE A 59 4.09 -2.04 2.39
CA ILE A 59 3.92 -0.97 1.39
C ILE A 59 3.32 -1.59 0.13
N ALA A 60 2.28 -0.98 -0.39
CA ALA A 60 1.64 -1.39 -1.63
C ALA A 60 1.34 -0.18 -2.51
N ASN A 61 1.32 -0.39 -3.82
CA ASN A 61 0.77 0.56 -4.78
C ASN A 61 -0.76 0.42 -4.77
N GLN A 62 -1.47 1.52 -4.56
CA GLN A 62 -2.93 1.58 -4.63
C GLN A 62 -3.28 2.76 -5.53
N ASP A 63 -3.84 2.47 -6.70
CA ASP A 63 -4.26 3.47 -7.69
C ASP A 63 -3.15 4.46 -8.08
N GLY A 64 -1.93 3.95 -8.27
CA GLY A 64 -0.75 4.77 -8.62
C GLY A 64 -0.13 5.50 -7.44
N GLN A 65 -0.59 5.25 -6.20
CA GLN A 65 -0.07 5.89 -4.99
C GLN A 65 0.47 4.86 -4.01
N LEU A 66 1.64 5.15 -3.43
CA LEU A 66 2.21 4.32 -2.38
C LEU A 66 1.45 4.48 -1.05
N ARG A 67 1.00 3.35 -0.49
CA ARG A 67 0.26 3.30 0.77
C ARG A 67 0.89 2.28 1.70
N GLY A 68 1.02 2.68 2.97
CA GLY A 68 1.61 1.87 4.02
C GLY A 68 0.56 1.42 5.03
N ILE A 69 0.64 0.17 5.47
CA ILE A 69 -0.07 -0.32 6.65
C ILE A 69 0.95 -0.82 7.65
N ILE A 70 0.93 -0.25 8.85
CA ILE A 70 1.77 -0.67 9.99
C ILE A 70 0.87 -1.45 10.95
N ARG A 71 1.34 -2.62 11.39
CA ARG A 71 0.76 -3.40 12.47
C ARG A 71 1.77 -3.40 13.61
N ASP A 72 1.58 -2.48 14.54
CA ASP A 72 2.43 -2.32 15.72
C ASP A 72 1.89 -3.14 16.90
N ARG A 73 2.77 -3.76 17.67
CA ARG A 73 2.41 -4.55 18.85
C ARG A 73 1.67 -3.75 19.92
N ARG A 74 1.99 -2.47 20.11
CA ARG A 74 1.47 -1.62 21.19
C ARG A 74 0.21 -0.86 20.78
N VAL A 75 0.21 -0.28 19.57
CA VAL A 75 -0.88 0.61 19.12
C VAL A 75 -1.77 0.01 18.03
N GLY A 76 -1.48 -1.22 17.60
CA GLY A 76 -2.28 -1.94 16.62
C GLY A 76 -2.07 -1.43 15.19
N ARG A 77 -3.14 -1.38 14.40
CA ARG A 77 -3.09 -1.09 12.97
C ARG A 77 -3.10 0.42 12.71
N LEU A 78 -2.10 0.91 11.99
CA LEU A 78 -1.99 2.29 11.53
C LEU A 78 -1.90 2.35 10.00
N ARG A 79 -2.44 3.42 9.42
CA ARG A 79 -2.24 3.77 8.01
C ARG A 79 -1.10 4.77 7.91
N ALA A 80 -0.26 4.62 6.90
CA ALA A 80 0.84 5.52 6.61
C ALA A 80 0.74 6.01 5.15
N ARG A 81 1.03 7.30 4.95
CA ARG A 81 1.43 7.81 3.66
C ARG A 81 2.89 7.44 3.44
N VAL A 82 3.20 6.96 2.25
CA VAL A 82 4.53 6.52 1.86
C VAL A 82 5.08 7.51 0.84
N ASP A 83 6.30 7.95 1.05
CA ASP A 83 7.09 8.72 0.09
C ASP A 83 8.44 8.02 -0.08
N VAL A 84 8.85 7.81 -1.33
CA VAL A 84 10.11 7.13 -1.69
C VAL A 84 10.82 8.03 -2.69
N ASN A 85 12.05 8.38 -2.36
CA ASN A 85 12.93 9.13 -3.24
C ASN A 85 14.32 8.49 -3.21
N ASP A 86 14.75 7.92 -4.34
CA ASP A 86 15.92 7.06 -4.45
C ASP A 86 15.90 5.94 -3.39
N SER A 87 16.92 5.88 -2.53
CA SER A 87 17.00 4.95 -1.40
C SER A 87 16.31 5.45 -0.14
N ARG A 88 15.82 6.69 -0.12
CA ARG A 88 15.19 7.29 1.06
C ARG A 88 13.71 6.92 1.12
N LEU A 89 13.29 6.38 2.26
CA LEU A 89 11.91 6.03 2.55
C LEU A 89 11.38 6.90 3.69
N GLU A 90 10.20 7.47 3.50
CA GLU A 90 9.45 8.19 4.52
C GLU A 90 8.04 7.60 4.69
N LEU A 91 7.67 7.33 5.94
CA LEU A 91 6.32 6.94 6.35
C LEU A 91 5.75 8.01 7.26
N THR A 92 4.67 8.65 6.85
CA THR A 92 3.93 9.61 7.68
C THR A 92 2.65 8.98 8.19
N LEU A 93 2.48 8.98 9.51
CA LEU A 93 1.33 8.46 10.24
C LEU A 93 0.89 9.50 11.30
N ASP A 94 -0.22 9.27 12.00
CA ASP A 94 -0.86 10.24 12.92
C ASP A 94 0.11 10.97 13.87
N GLY A 95 0.56 12.16 13.46
CA GLY A 95 1.53 12.99 14.19
C GLY A 95 2.96 12.42 14.31
N LEU A 96 3.29 11.39 13.54
CA LEU A 96 4.57 10.67 13.57
C LEU A 96 5.16 10.52 12.17
N ARG A 97 6.48 10.58 12.06
CA ARG A 97 7.21 10.38 10.81
C ARG A 97 8.34 9.39 11.05
N ILE A 98 8.37 8.33 10.25
CA ILE A 98 9.54 7.44 10.13
C ILE A 98 10.28 7.87 8.87
N SER A 99 11.57 8.11 8.98
CA SER A 99 12.42 8.46 7.84
C SER A 99 13.75 7.73 7.92
N GLY A 100 14.20 7.15 6.82
CA GLY A 100 15.45 6.41 6.78
C GLY A 100 15.88 6.08 5.36
N TYR A 101 16.93 5.26 5.26
CA TYR A 101 17.48 4.78 4.01
C TYR A 101 17.36 3.26 3.94
N ILE A 102 17.09 2.76 2.73
CA ILE A 102 17.03 1.35 2.41
C ILE A 102 18.36 0.93 1.78
N GLU A 103 19.07 0.00 2.42
CA GLU A 103 20.32 -0.61 1.95
C GLU A 103 20.25 -2.11 2.29
N ASP A 104 20.61 -2.98 1.35
CA ASP A 104 20.66 -4.44 1.56
C ASP A 104 19.44 -5.04 2.28
N GLU A 105 18.25 -4.70 1.80
CA GLU A 105 16.95 -5.11 2.37
C GLU A 105 16.67 -4.61 3.80
N GLN A 106 17.49 -3.70 4.30
CA GLN A 106 17.36 -3.10 5.62
C GLN A 106 17.02 -1.63 5.52
N LEU A 107 16.02 -1.21 6.30
CA LEU A 107 15.70 0.19 6.51
C LEU A 107 16.27 0.61 7.86
N THR A 108 17.19 1.57 7.84
CA THR A 108 17.71 2.21 9.05
C THR A 108 17.31 3.68 9.05
N GLY A 109 16.81 4.16 10.19
CA GLY A 109 16.37 5.53 10.29
C GLY A 109 15.88 5.93 11.67
N PHE A 110 14.95 6.88 11.68
CA PHE A 110 14.42 7.47 12.90
C PHE A 110 12.90 7.58 12.84
N LEU A 111 12.25 7.25 13.95
CA LEU A 111 10.89 7.65 14.24
C LEU A 111 10.95 9.01 14.95
N ARG A 112 10.16 9.98 14.50
CA ARG A 112 10.09 11.33 15.05
C ARG A 112 8.65 11.79 15.20
N ARG A 113 8.41 12.71 16.14
CA ARG A 113 7.15 13.46 16.20
C ARG A 113 7.12 14.46 15.04
N GLN A 114 6.00 14.53 14.34
CA GLN A 114 5.79 15.56 13.33
C GLN A 114 5.50 16.88 14.04
N GLU A 115 6.45 17.81 13.98
CA GLU A 115 6.27 19.15 14.52
C GLU A 115 5.67 20.02 13.42
N TRP A 116 4.45 20.50 13.63
CA TRP A 116 3.88 21.53 12.77
C TRP A 116 4.55 22.84 13.14
N GLY A 117 5.26 23.45 12.20
CA GLY A 117 5.80 24.80 12.34
C GLY A 117 4.65 25.80 12.41
N VAL A 118 4.08 26.00 13.60
CA VAL A 118 3.14 27.08 13.86
C VAL A 118 3.57 27.79 15.13
N ALA A 119 4.08 29.01 14.96
CA ALA A 119 4.11 30.01 16.00
C ALA A 119 2.65 30.31 16.42
N SER A 120 2.08 29.45 17.26
CA SER A 120 0.70 29.61 17.72
C SER A 120 0.69 29.88 19.22
N HIS A 121 0.12 31.03 19.55
CA HIS A 121 -0.01 31.60 20.87
C HIS A 121 -0.52 30.59 21.91
N ARG A 122 0.07 30.68 23.11
CA ARG A 122 -0.42 30.08 24.35
C ARG A 122 -1.94 30.21 24.48
N ARG A 123 -2.67 29.09 24.42
CA ARG A 123 -3.93 28.92 25.17
C ARG A 123 -4.07 27.49 25.69
N THR A 124 -3.91 27.39 27.01
CA THR A 124 -4.69 26.52 27.91
C THR A 124 -5.08 25.13 27.38
N GLY A 125 -4.18 24.17 27.52
CA GLY A 125 -4.49 22.75 27.37
C GLY A 125 -3.52 21.94 28.20
N ARG A 126 -3.95 21.51 29.38
CA ARG A 126 -3.24 20.66 30.33
C ARG A 126 -3.08 19.23 29.76
N ARG A 127 -2.51 19.08 28.56
CA ARG A 127 -2.15 17.77 28.00
C ARG A 127 -0.71 17.48 28.42
N ALA A 128 -0.54 16.39 29.17
CA ALA A 128 0.78 15.87 29.52
C ALA A 128 1.67 15.90 28.27
N ARG A 129 2.70 16.75 28.28
CA ARG A 129 3.62 16.89 27.16
C ARG A 129 4.32 15.54 26.99
N SER A 130 3.92 14.78 25.98
CA SER A 130 4.63 13.56 25.57
C SER A 130 6.11 13.92 25.38
N GLN A 131 6.98 13.35 26.21
CA GLN A 131 8.42 13.60 26.17
C GLN A 131 9.10 13.04 24.92
N PHE A 132 8.42 12.19 24.15
CA PHE A 132 8.96 11.62 22.91
C PHE A 132 9.21 12.68 21.84
N ARG A 133 10.47 12.73 21.36
CA ARG A 133 10.93 13.54 20.23
C ARG A 133 11.39 12.68 19.06
N SER A 134 12.28 11.74 19.34
CA SER A 134 12.83 10.81 18.36
C SER A 134 13.24 9.48 19.00
N ALA A 135 13.32 8.43 18.18
CA ALA A 135 13.88 7.13 18.51
C ALA A 135 14.47 6.50 17.25
N SER A 136 15.45 5.59 17.43
CA SER A 136 16.02 4.85 16.31
C SER A 136 15.02 3.81 15.81
N PHE A 137 14.96 3.67 14.49
CA PHE A 137 14.07 2.76 13.79
C PHE A 137 14.88 1.83 12.91
N TYR A 138 14.65 0.54 13.04
CA TYR A 138 15.32 -0.51 12.26
C TYR A 138 14.27 -1.44 11.70
N ALA A 139 14.44 -1.83 10.45
CA ALA A 139 13.56 -2.77 9.80
C ALA A 139 14.28 -3.64 8.79
N LYS A 140 13.84 -4.88 8.65
CA LYS A 140 14.36 -5.85 7.68
C LYS A 140 13.23 -6.31 6.79
N ARG A 141 13.45 -6.32 5.47
CA ARG A 141 12.47 -6.84 4.53
C ARG A 141 12.34 -8.35 4.73
N VAL A 142 11.11 -8.81 4.89
CA VAL A 142 10.76 -10.23 5.06
C VAL A 142 10.02 -10.79 3.86
N GLN A 143 9.45 -9.92 3.03
CA GLN A 143 8.89 -10.29 1.74
C GLN A 143 9.20 -9.19 0.73
N SER A 144 9.98 -9.54 -0.28
CA SER A 144 10.05 -8.80 -1.54
C SER A 144 8.88 -9.21 -2.41
N ALA A 145 8.43 -8.32 -3.29
CA ALA A 145 7.53 -8.71 -4.35
C ALA A 145 8.24 -9.77 -5.21
N THR A 146 7.75 -11.01 -5.23
CA THR A 146 8.16 -11.99 -6.24
C THR A 146 7.58 -11.54 -7.58
N ALA A 147 8.45 -10.95 -8.39
CA ALA A 147 8.37 -10.79 -9.85
C ALA A 147 7.04 -10.29 -10.46
N ALA A 148 7.01 -9.00 -10.79
CA ALA A 148 7.05 -8.69 -12.23
C ALA A 148 8.54 -8.50 -12.55
N ASP A 149 9.07 -9.21 -13.54
CA ASP A 149 10.45 -9.10 -14.02
C ASP A 149 10.95 -7.64 -14.08
N GLU A 150 12.16 -7.39 -13.56
CA GLU A 150 13.16 -6.34 -13.86
C GLU A 150 12.76 -4.91 -14.34
N PRO A 151 13.65 -3.92 -14.20
CA PRO A 151 13.30 -2.56 -13.80
C PRO A 151 12.90 -1.67 -14.99
N SER A 152 11.81 -0.93 -14.87
CA SER A 152 11.55 0.22 -15.76
C SER A 152 10.56 1.27 -15.24
N VAL A 153 9.96 1.09 -14.06
CA VAL A 153 8.95 2.07 -13.56
C VAL A 153 9.59 3.40 -13.11
N LEU A 154 10.92 3.52 -13.08
CA LEU A 154 11.62 4.77 -12.80
C LEU A 154 12.25 5.45 -14.05
N GLU A 155 12.17 4.87 -15.25
CA GLU A 155 12.83 5.41 -16.46
C GLU A 155 11.92 5.54 -17.69
N CYS A 156 10.74 6.13 -17.54
CA CYS A 156 9.92 6.52 -18.71
C CYS A 156 9.45 7.97 -18.61
N ARG A 157 10.40 8.91 -18.54
CA ARG A 157 10.20 10.23 -19.15
C ARG A 157 10.79 10.19 -20.55
N SER A 158 9.92 9.89 -21.50
CA SER A 158 10.13 10.17 -22.92
C SER A 158 10.51 11.65 -23.10
N LEU A 159 11.75 11.88 -23.47
CA LEU A 159 12.19 13.10 -24.16
C LEU A 159 12.79 12.67 -25.50
N LEU A 160 11.96 12.09 -26.37
CA LEU A 160 12.29 11.98 -27.79
C LEU A 160 11.22 12.69 -28.62
N ARG A 161 11.56 13.93 -28.92
CA ARG A 161 11.08 14.70 -30.05
C ARG A 161 11.48 13.96 -31.33
N GLU A 162 10.49 13.33 -31.93
CA GLU A 162 10.21 13.28 -33.37
C GLU A 162 11.36 13.23 -34.41
N VAL A 163 11.20 12.19 -35.27
CA VAL A 163 11.64 12.03 -36.66
C VAL A 163 13.12 11.79 -36.93
N ASP A 164 13.45 10.55 -37.27
CA ASP A 164 14.32 10.32 -38.42
C ASP A 164 13.94 9.05 -39.21
N ASP A 165 14.19 9.22 -40.50
CA ASP A 165 13.84 8.45 -41.69
C ASP A 165 14.38 7.00 -41.68
N CYS A 166 13.64 6.06 -42.29
CA CYS A 166 14.19 4.76 -42.70
C CYS A 166 13.54 4.29 -44.00
N ARG A 167 14.40 4.24 -45.03
CA ARG A 167 14.26 3.76 -46.42
C ARG A 167 13.28 2.63 -46.70
#